data_AF-A0A0D1ZTB7-F1
#
_entry.id   AF-A0A0D1ZTB7-F1
#
_cell.length_a   1.000
_cell.length_b   1.000
_cell.length_c   1.000
_cell.angle_alpha   90.00
_cell.angle_beta   90.00
_cell.angle_gamma   90.00
#
_symmetry.space_group_name_H-M   'P 1'
#
loop_
_entity.id
_entity.type
_entity.pdbx_description
1 polymer ?
#
loop_
_entity_poly.entity_id
_entity_poly.type
_entity_poly.pdbx_seq_one_letter_code
_entity_poly.pdbx_strand_id
1 'polypeptide(L)'
;MATTASSTRPSTQADYPTLQPAFHLTVDIGPAQPIGSLSRGNPLTVVPLVAATLVSEPGFPVSVDASMRGQGVDYVHNDPDGGRMRLRSDLIVR
;
A
#
# COMPACT_ATOMS: atom_id res chain seq x y z
N MET A 1 -47.86 27.16 13.80
CA MET A 1 -46.57 26.46 13.90
C MET A 1 -46.13 26.12 12.49
N ALA A 2 -44.98 26.61 12.02
CA ALA A 2 -44.47 26.33 10.68
C ALA A 2 -43.29 25.37 10.80
N THR A 3 -43.44 24.16 10.25
CA THR A 3 -42.39 23.14 10.18
C THR A 3 -41.49 23.47 8.99
N THR A 4 -40.25 23.88 9.25
CA THR A 4 -39.22 24.00 8.21
C THR A 4 -38.69 22.60 7.88
N ALA A 5 -39.04 22.10 6.69
CA ALA A 5 -38.44 20.89 6.15
C ALA A 5 -36.96 21.16 5.81
N SER A 6 -36.05 20.33 6.34
CA SER A 6 -34.63 20.36 5.97
C SER A 6 -34.49 19.96 4.50
N SER A 7 -34.09 20.90 3.64
CA SER A 7 -33.79 20.64 2.24
C SER A 7 -32.36 20.14 2.11
N THR A 8 -32.18 18.83 1.92
CA THR A 8 -30.87 18.26 1.56
C THR A 8 -30.74 18.25 0.05
N ARG A 9 -29.80 19.03 -0.49
CA ARG A 9 -29.43 18.99 -1.93
C ARG A 9 -28.76 17.63 -2.23
N PRO A 10 -29.00 17.03 -3.41
CA PRO A 10 -28.26 15.85 -3.86
C PRO A 10 -26.74 16.11 -3.87
N SER A 11 -25.96 15.13 -3.41
CA SER A 11 -24.50 15.17 -3.53
C SER A 11 -24.07 15.12 -5.00
N THR A 12 -22.98 15.81 -5.30
CA THR A 12 -22.25 15.83 -6.56
C THR A 12 -20.86 15.23 -6.38
N GLN A 13 -20.14 15.01 -7.47
CA GLN A 13 -18.78 14.46 -7.41
C GLN A 13 -17.80 15.34 -6.62
N ALA A 14 -18.05 16.65 -6.57
CA ALA A 14 -17.26 17.60 -5.78
C ALA A 14 -17.43 17.41 -4.26
N ASP A 15 -18.47 16.70 -3.82
CA ASP A 15 -18.72 16.41 -2.41
C ASP A 15 -17.96 15.17 -1.90
N TYR A 16 -17.17 14.53 -2.77
CA TYR A 16 -16.37 13.34 -2.46
C TYR A 16 -14.88 13.60 -2.65
N PRO A 17 -14.02 12.93 -1.87
CA PRO A 17 -12.57 13.00 -2.07
C PRO A 17 -12.16 12.56 -3.48
N THR A 18 -11.18 13.24 -4.04
CA THR A 18 -10.49 12.83 -5.27
C THR A 18 -9.05 12.44 -4.96
N LEU A 19 -8.48 11.56 -5.80
CA LEU A 19 -7.08 11.17 -5.71
C LEU A 19 -6.30 11.84 -6.84
N GLN A 20 -5.14 12.41 -6.50
CA GLN A 20 -4.12 12.84 -7.45
C GLN A 20 -2.92 11.88 -7.32
N PRO A 21 -2.42 11.31 -8.43
CA PRO A 21 -1.16 10.56 -8.42
C PRO A 21 -0.02 11.43 -7.86
N ALA A 22 0.68 10.91 -6.86
CA ALA A 22 1.73 11.65 -6.15
C ALA A 22 3.12 11.12 -6.44
N PHE A 23 3.34 9.83 -6.17
CA PHE A 23 4.63 9.17 -6.32
C PHE A 23 4.44 7.76 -6.91
N HIS A 24 5.48 7.30 -7.60
CA HIS A 24 5.64 5.95 -8.11
C HIS A 24 6.72 5.23 -7.31
N LEU A 25 6.36 4.14 -6.63
CA LEU A 25 7.30 3.26 -5.91
C LEU A 25 7.53 1.99 -6.73
N THR A 26 8.75 1.78 -7.20
CA THR A 26 9.18 0.52 -7.83
C THR A 26 10.04 -0.25 -6.84
N VAL A 27 9.74 -1.53 -6.60
CA VAL A 27 10.47 -2.37 -5.63
C VAL A 27 10.95 -3.64 -6.31
N ASP A 28 12.25 -3.91 -6.20
CA ASP A 28 12.84 -5.18 -6.56
C ASP A 28 12.76 -6.12 -5.35
N ILE A 29 12.17 -7.29 -5.55
CA ILE A 29 11.98 -8.29 -4.49
C ILE A 29 12.96 -9.46 -4.62
N GLY A 30 13.44 -9.93 -3.48
CA GLY A 30 14.23 -11.15 -3.36
C GLY A 30 13.36 -12.42 -3.35
N PRO A 31 13.99 -13.59 -3.17
CA PRO A 31 13.26 -14.85 -3.10
C PRO A 31 12.36 -14.91 -1.86
N ALA A 32 11.15 -15.42 -2.04
CA ALA A 32 10.20 -15.61 -0.96
C ALA A 32 10.67 -16.70 0.03
N GLN A 33 10.59 -16.40 1.32
CA GLN A 33 11.01 -17.29 2.40
C GLN A 33 9.78 -17.70 3.23
N PRO A 34 9.23 -18.91 3.03
CA PRO A 34 8.13 -19.38 3.84
C PRO A 34 8.59 -19.63 5.29
N ILE A 35 7.87 -19.07 6.26
CA ILE A 35 8.15 -19.22 7.69
C ILE A 35 7.04 -20.07 8.32
N GLY A 36 7.45 -21.11 9.05
CA GLY A 36 6.53 -22.01 9.74
C GLY A 36 6.87 -23.48 9.53
N SER A 37 5.94 -24.34 9.91
CA SER A 37 6.05 -25.78 9.68
C SER A 37 4.98 -26.20 8.70
N LEU A 38 5.35 -26.99 7.68
CA LEU A 38 4.40 -27.57 6.73
C LEU A 38 3.24 -28.29 7.43
N SER A 39 3.49 -28.94 8.57
CA SER A 39 2.47 -29.65 9.37
C SER A 39 1.43 -28.74 10.04
N ARG A 40 1.76 -27.46 10.28
CA ARG A 40 0.89 -26.45 10.90
C ARG A 40 0.41 -25.39 9.88
N GLY A 41 0.77 -25.56 8.62
CA GLY A 41 0.65 -24.54 7.58
C GLY A 41 1.78 -23.50 7.62
N ASN A 42 1.95 -22.78 6.51
CA ASN A 42 2.89 -21.67 6.39
C ASN A 42 2.11 -20.36 6.25
N PRO A 43 1.55 -19.82 7.35
CA PRO A 43 0.72 -18.62 7.30
C PRO A 43 1.51 -17.33 7.05
N LEU A 44 2.86 -17.39 7.10
CA LEU A 44 3.74 -16.26 6.90
C LEU A 44 4.79 -16.59 5.82
N THR A 45 4.95 -15.68 4.87
CA THR A 45 6.07 -15.64 3.93
C THR A 45 6.78 -14.30 4.12
N VAL A 46 8.10 -14.34 4.29
CA VAL A 46 8.95 -13.16 4.35
C VAL A 46 9.58 -12.94 2.99
N VAL A 47 9.42 -11.75 2.42
CA VAL A 47 9.99 -11.37 1.12
C VAL A 47 10.99 -10.23 1.34
N PRO A 48 12.30 -10.44 1.10
CA PRO A 48 13.27 -9.35 1.13
C PRO A 48 12.96 -8.32 0.05
N LEU A 49 12.97 -7.03 0.39
CA LEU A 49 12.94 -5.93 -0.59
C LEU A 49 14.38 -5.49 -0.77
N VAL A 50 14.95 -5.74 -1.97
CA VAL A 50 16.40 -5.68 -2.21
C VAL A 50 16.87 -4.39 -2.86
N ALA A 51 15.98 -3.72 -3.61
CA ALA A 51 16.15 -2.35 -4.07
C ALA A 51 14.78 -1.69 -4.25
N ALA A 52 14.72 -0.36 -4.26
CA ALA A 52 13.52 0.38 -4.62
C ALA A 52 13.87 1.80 -5.09
N THR A 53 12.98 2.37 -5.89
CA THR A 53 12.96 3.80 -6.26
C THR A 53 11.60 4.41 -5.94
N LEU A 54 11.60 5.66 -5.46
CA LEU A 54 10.39 6.46 -5.27
C LEU A 54 10.54 7.76 -6.07
N VAL A 55 9.67 7.98 -7.05
CA VAL A 55 9.76 9.12 -7.98
C VAL A 55 8.43 9.86 -8.02
N SER A 56 8.45 11.19 -8.04
CA SER A 56 7.23 11.99 -8.20
C SER A 56 6.56 11.80 -9.56
N GLU A 57 5.23 11.77 -9.55
CA GLU A 57 4.44 11.82 -10.76
C GLU A 57 4.48 13.23 -11.39
N PRO A 58 4.42 13.35 -12.74
CA PRO A 58 4.42 14.65 -13.41
C PRO A 58 3.29 15.56 -12.89
N GLY A 59 3.65 16.77 -12.45
CA GLY A 59 2.69 17.77 -11.97
C GLY A 59 2.30 17.64 -10.48
N PHE A 60 2.86 16.69 -9.73
CA PHE A 60 2.75 16.70 -8.28
C PHE A 60 3.70 17.76 -7.67
N PRO A 61 3.24 18.59 -6.71
CA PRO A 61 4.02 19.76 -6.24
C PRO A 61 5.26 19.41 -5.40
N VAL A 62 5.36 18.17 -4.90
CA VAL A 62 6.53 17.71 -4.15
C VAL A 62 7.43 16.92 -5.09
N SER A 63 8.68 17.36 -5.25
CA SER A 63 9.69 16.66 -6.07
C SER A 63 10.48 15.67 -5.21
N VAL A 64 10.39 14.40 -5.59
CA VAL A 64 11.09 13.26 -4.98
C VAL A 64 11.72 12.44 -6.11
N ASP A 65 12.99 12.13 -5.95
CA ASP A 65 13.73 11.15 -6.73
C ASP A 65 14.68 10.44 -5.75
N ALA A 66 14.20 9.34 -5.19
CA ALA A 66 14.81 8.69 -4.04
C ALA A 66 15.06 7.21 -4.32
N SER A 67 16.05 6.67 -3.62
CA SER A 67 16.41 5.24 -3.68
C SER A 67 16.37 4.60 -2.30
N MET A 68 16.16 3.28 -2.26
CA MET A 68 16.10 2.55 -1.01
C MET A 68 17.40 2.66 -0.21
N ARG A 69 17.25 2.89 1.09
CA ARG A 69 18.34 2.90 2.07
C ARG A 69 18.33 1.61 2.86
N GLY A 70 19.35 0.78 2.65
CA GLY A 70 19.52 -0.47 3.38
C GLY A 70 18.63 -1.57 2.82
N GLN A 71 18.14 -2.45 3.68
CA GLN A 71 17.26 -3.57 3.31
C GLN A 71 15.82 -3.23 3.72
N GLY A 72 14.85 -3.68 2.92
CA GLY A 72 13.44 -3.70 3.30
C GLY A 72 12.92 -5.13 3.43
N VAL A 73 11.70 -5.25 3.93
CA VAL A 73 11.03 -6.55 4.09
C VAL A 73 9.54 -6.40 3.86
N ASP A 74 8.92 -7.40 3.26
CA ASP A 74 7.47 -7.58 3.24
C ASP A 74 7.09 -8.88 3.96
N TYR A 75 6.14 -8.76 4.89
CA TYR A 75 5.56 -9.86 5.65
C TYR A 75 4.20 -10.22 5.07
N VAL A 76 4.18 -11.26 4.27
CA VAL A 76 2.99 -11.73 3.54
C VAL A 76 2.26 -12.77 4.36
N HIS A 77 1.02 -12.47 4.75
CA HIS A 77 0.15 -13.42 5.44
C HIS A 77 -1.01 -13.82 4.55
N ASN A 78 -1.05 -15.09 4.16
CA ASN A 78 -2.16 -15.64 3.37
C ASN A 78 -3.15 -16.34 4.30
N ASP A 79 -4.45 -16.11 4.08
CA ASP A 79 -5.48 -16.95 4.70
C ASP A 79 -5.32 -18.41 4.19
N PRO A 80 -5.63 -19.43 5.03
CA PRO A 80 -5.45 -20.83 4.63
C PRO A 80 -6.24 -21.25 3.39
N ASP A 81 -7.34 -20.54 3.08
CA ASP A 81 -8.18 -20.75 1.89
C ASP A 81 -7.68 -19.98 0.64
N GLY A 82 -6.64 -19.16 0.78
CA GLY A 82 -6.11 -18.29 -0.26
C GLY A 82 -7.03 -17.10 -0.60
N GLY A 83 -8.13 -16.89 0.11
CA GLY A 83 -9.13 -15.87 -0.20
C GLY A 83 -8.70 -14.44 0.14
N ARG A 84 -7.74 -14.28 1.06
CA ARG A 84 -7.14 -12.98 1.38
C ARG A 84 -5.64 -13.09 1.60
N MET A 85 -4.97 -12.00 1.27
CA MET A 85 -3.56 -11.76 1.53
C MET A 85 -3.42 -10.44 2.29
N ARG A 86 -2.64 -10.43 3.37
CA ARG A 86 -2.32 -9.25 4.16
C ARG A 86 -0.83 -8.98 4.01
N LEU A 87 -0.51 -7.79 3.54
CA LEU A 87 0.87 -7.33 3.34
C LEU A 87 1.24 -6.38 4.47
N ARG A 88 2.50 -6.46 4.91
CA ARG A 88 3.11 -5.47 5.80
C ARG A 88 4.53 -5.27 5.32
N SER A 89 4.76 -4.15 4.65
CA SER A 89 6.05 -3.84 4.06
C SER A 89 6.71 -2.70 4.81
N ASP A 90 7.97 -2.90 5.20
CA ASP A 90 8.80 -1.93 5.89
C ASP A 90 10.05 -1.65 5.03
N LEU A 91 10.22 -0.41 4.58
CA LEU A 91 11.40 0.05 3.85
C LEU A 91 11.64 1.55 4.09
N ILE A 92 12.87 2.00 3.85
CA ILE A 92 13.25 3.41 3.95
C ILE A 92 13.80 3.87 2.60
N VAL A 93 13.38 5.04 2.12
CA VAL A 93 13.95 5.71 0.94
C VAL A 93 14.62 7.01 1.35
N ARG A 94 15.61 7.45 0.57
CA ARG A 94 16.35 8.71 0.77
C ARG A 94 16.80 9.33 -0.54
#